data_AF-A0A1F9M0N9-F1
#
_entry.id   AF-A0A1F9M0N9-F1
#
_cell.length_a   1.000
_cell.length_b   1.000
_cell.length_c   1.000
_cell.angle_alpha   90.00
_cell.angle_beta   90.00
_cell.angle_gamma   90.00
#
_symmetry.space_group_name_H-M   'P 1'
#
loop_
_entity.id
_entity.type
_entity.pdbx_description
1 polymer ?
#
loop_
_entity_poly.entity_id
_entity_poly.type
_entity_poly.pdbx_seq_one_letter_code
_entity_poly.pdbx_strand_id
1 'polypeptide(L)'
;MECERLQRLVKSWYGQVQEESMAPARMVSFMEKHLAECAFCLADPLVRQDIEKITAIILPPSKIRKPSDEDDDSLAVELDEEAGISTDDDLSQDDETGLAEEDSDIETEVLDELEDDD
;
A
#
# COMPACT_ATOMS: atom_id res chain seq x y z
N MET A 1 1.62 -1.96 -20.89
CA MET A 1 1.86 -0.68 -20.17
C MET A 1 3.19 -0.12 -20.60
N GLU A 2 3.19 1.09 -21.18
CA GLU A 2 4.39 1.72 -21.77
C GLU A 2 5.09 2.72 -20.84
N CYS A 3 4.46 3.14 -19.74
CA CYS A 3 5.05 4.09 -18.80
C CYS A 3 6.14 3.44 -17.91
N GLU A 4 7.41 3.73 -18.18
CA GLU A 4 8.54 3.21 -17.39
C GLU A 4 8.52 3.67 -15.92
N ARG A 5 8.03 4.89 -15.66
CA ARG A 5 7.92 5.42 -14.29
C ARG A 5 6.93 4.61 -13.46
N LEU A 6 5.75 4.33 -14.01
CA LEU A 6 4.74 3.50 -13.37
C LEU A 6 5.27 2.08 -13.13
N GLN A 7 5.97 1.49 -14.11
CA GLN A 7 6.55 0.15 -13.95
C GLN A 7 7.55 0.07 -12.77
N ARG A 8 8.40 1.09 -12.58
CA ARG A 8 9.33 1.13 -11.43
C ARG A 8 8.59 1.29 -10.10
N LEU A 9 7.60 2.19 -10.06
CA LEU A 9 6.79 2.42 -8.86
C LEU A 9 6.03 1.16 -8.46
N VAL A 10 5.39 0.49 -9.42
CA VAL A 10 4.66 -0.77 -9.18
C VAL A 10 5.58 -1.84 -8.60
N LYS A 11 6.81 -2.01 -9.13
CA LYS A 11 7.77 -2.97 -8.58
C LYS A 11 8.16 -2.63 -7.13
N SER A 12 8.39 -1.35 -6.84
CA SER A 12 8.73 -0.89 -5.48
C SER A 12 7.56 -1.11 -4.51
N TRP A 13 6.35 -0.71 -4.88
CA TRP A 13 5.15 -0.92 -4.07
C TRP A 13 4.84 -2.40 -3.89
N TYR A 14 5.05 -3.22 -4.93
CA TYR A 14 4.87 -4.67 -4.84
C TYR A 14 5.82 -5.29 -3.81
N GLY A 15 7.10 -4.89 -3.81
CA GLY A 15 8.06 -5.30 -2.78
C GLY A 15 7.58 -4.91 -1.39
N GLN A 16 7.15 -3.65 -1.22
CA GLN A 16 6.61 -3.14 0.04
C GLN A 16 5.35 -3.88 0.51
N VAL A 17 4.50 -4.31 -0.41
CA VAL A 17 3.32 -5.15 -0.11
C VAL A 17 3.74 -6.56 0.31
N GLN A 18 4.77 -7.14 -0.30
CA GLN A 18 5.32 -8.43 0.11
C GLN A 18 6.02 -8.38 1.47
N GLU A 19 6.67 -7.26 1.79
CA GLU A 19 7.33 -7.00 3.07
C GLU A 19 6.33 -6.55 4.16
N GLU A 20 5.02 -6.59 3.89
CA GLU A 20 3.92 -6.18 4.79
C GLU A 20 3.99 -4.71 5.26
N SER A 21 4.96 -3.93 4.77
CA SER A 21 5.13 -2.50 5.04
C SER A 21 4.05 -1.62 4.39
N MET A 22 3.29 -2.17 3.44
CA MET A 22 2.21 -1.47 2.74
C MET A 22 1.02 -2.38 2.49
N ALA A 23 -0.19 -1.88 2.77
CA ALA A 23 -1.41 -2.57 2.40
C ALA A 23 -1.62 -2.59 0.87
N PRO A 24 -2.00 -3.72 0.26
CA PRO A 24 -2.21 -3.82 -1.19
C PRO A 24 -3.28 -2.86 -1.72
N ALA A 25 -4.30 -2.53 -0.93
CA ALA A 25 -5.29 -1.50 -1.28
C ALA A 25 -4.64 -0.12 -1.50
N ARG A 26 -3.61 0.22 -0.70
CA ARG A 26 -2.89 1.50 -0.80
C ARG A 26 -2.05 1.55 -2.08
N MET A 27 -1.44 0.43 -2.47
CA MET A 27 -0.74 0.29 -3.73
C MET A 27 -1.65 0.53 -4.94
N VAL A 28 -2.90 0.03 -4.92
CA VAL A 28 -3.90 0.31 -5.97
C VAL A 28 -4.22 1.81 -6.05
N SER A 29 -4.48 2.45 -4.91
CA SER A 29 -4.75 3.90 -4.88
C SER A 29 -3.58 4.74 -5.43
N PHE A 30 -2.33 4.31 -5.21
CA PHE A 30 -1.18 4.99 -5.78
C PHE A 30 -1.07 4.81 -7.30
N MET A 31 -1.41 3.63 -7.83
CA MET A 31 -1.50 3.43 -9.27
C MET A 31 -2.56 4.35 -9.88
N GLU A 32 -3.75 4.46 -9.29
CA GLU A 32 -4.82 5.34 -9.77
C GLU A 32 -4.45 6.81 -9.74
N LYS A 33 -3.77 7.27 -8.67
CA LYS A 33 -3.24 8.64 -8.60
C LYS A 33 -2.23 8.90 -9.71
N HIS A 34 -1.30 7.96 -9.92
CA HIS A 34 -0.32 8.10 -11.00
C HIS A 34 -0.98 8.15 -12.38
N LEU A 35 -2.05 7.39 -12.60
CA LEU A 35 -2.83 7.50 -13.84
C LEU A 35 -3.35 8.92 -14.04
N ALA A 36 -3.94 9.52 -13.01
CA ALA A 36 -4.51 10.87 -13.09
C ALA A 36 -3.44 11.97 -13.31
N GLU A 37 -2.23 11.77 -12.81
CA GLU A 37 -1.14 12.75 -12.88
C GLU A 37 -0.23 12.56 -14.11
N CYS A 38 -0.18 11.36 -14.69
CA CYS A 38 0.71 11.04 -15.80
C CYS A 38 -0.02 11.12 -17.15
N ALA A 39 0.29 12.14 -17.94
CA ALA A 39 -0.25 12.31 -19.30
C ALA A 39 -0.01 11.09 -20.22
N PHE A 40 1.09 10.37 -20.02
CA PHE A 40 1.42 9.16 -20.78
C PHE A 40 0.51 7.99 -20.40
N CYS A 41 0.19 7.84 -19.12
CA CYS A 41 -0.76 6.83 -18.67
C CYS A 41 -2.21 7.19 -19.03
N LEU A 42 -2.57 8.48 -19.03
CA LEU A 42 -3.87 8.95 -19.51
C LEU A 42 -4.11 8.66 -20.99
N ALA A 43 -3.06 8.72 -21.81
CA ALA A 43 -3.12 8.47 -23.24
C ALA A 43 -3.15 6.98 -23.61
N ASP A 44 -2.66 6.10 -22.73
CA ASP A 44 -2.58 4.65 -22.99
C ASP A 44 -3.80 3.90 -22.40
N PRO A 45 -4.75 3.41 -23.22
CA PRO A 45 -5.90 2.66 -22.70
C PRO A 45 -5.51 1.27 -22.16
N LEU A 46 -4.33 0.72 -22.51
CA LEU A 46 -3.88 -0.57 -22.02
C LEU A 46 -3.43 -0.53 -20.55
N VAL A 47 -2.99 0.65 -20.07
CA VAL A 47 -2.52 0.83 -18.68
C VAL A 47 -3.54 0.35 -17.65
N ARG A 48 -4.84 0.57 -17.91
CA ARG A 48 -5.93 0.21 -17.01
C ARG A 48 -6.08 -1.31 -16.89
N GLN A 49 -5.94 -2.03 -18.01
CA GLN A 49 -5.96 -3.49 -18.00
C GLN A 49 -4.76 -4.06 -17.25
N ASP A 50 -3.59 -3.46 -17.40
CA ASP A 50 -2.40 -3.94 -16.69
C ASP A 50 -2.49 -3.68 -15.18
N ILE A 51 -3.02 -2.53 -14.75
CA ILE A 51 -3.29 -2.25 -13.34
C ILE A 51 -4.30 -3.24 -12.75
N GLU A 52 -5.36 -3.58 -13.49
CA GLU A 52 -6.34 -4.58 -13.05
C GLU A 52 -5.70 -5.96 -12.87
N LYS A 53 -4.83 -6.39 -13.79
CA LYS A 53 -4.05 -7.63 -13.64
C LYS A 53 -3.15 -7.60 -12.42
N ILE A 54 -2.42 -6.51 -12.20
CA ILE A 54 -1.54 -6.36 -11.03
C ILE A 54 -2.38 -6.41 -9.74
N THR A 55 -3.52 -5.71 -9.72
CA THR A 55 -4.46 -5.69 -8.60
C THR A 55 -4.98 -7.08 -8.27
N ALA A 56 -5.33 -7.88 -9.29
CA ALA A 56 -5.78 -9.26 -9.08
C ALA A 56 -4.68 -10.17 -8.51
N ILE A 57 -3.40 -9.87 -8.76
CA ILE A 57 -2.26 -10.62 -8.21
C ILE A 57 -2.03 -10.26 -6.74
N ILE A 58 -2.05 -8.96 -6.40
CA ILE A 58 -1.80 -8.49 -5.02
C ILE A 58 -3.01 -8.61 -4.10
N LEU A 59 -4.21 -8.58 -4.68
CA LEU A 59 -5.49 -8.66 -3.99
C LEU A 59 -6.26 -9.87 -4.56
N PRO A 60 -5.77 -11.11 -4.33
CA PRO A 60 -6.46 -12.28 -4.83
C PRO A 60 -7.88 -12.31 -4.27
N PRO A 61 -8.89 -12.66 -5.09
CA PRO A 61 -10.30 -12.62 -4.69
C PRO A 61 -10.60 -13.71 -3.65
N SER A 62 -10.26 -13.45 -2.39
CA SER A 62 -10.63 -14.30 -1.26
C SER A 62 -11.67 -13.57 -0.41
N LYS A 63 -12.92 -14.01 -0.59
CA LYS A 63 -14.08 -13.78 0.29
C LYS A 63 -14.72 -12.39 0.24
N ILE A 64 -15.13 -11.93 -0.95
CA ILE A 64 -16.42 -11.22 -0.99
C ILE A 64 -17.48 -12.30 -0.77
N ARG A 65 -17.84 -12.59 0.49
CA ARG A 65 -19.18 -13.15 0.73
C ARG A 65 -20.12 -12.09 0.18
N LYS A 66 -20.70 -12.38 -0.98
CA LYS A 66 -21.80 -11.65 -1.57
C LYS A 66 -22.84 -11.47 -0.45
N PRO A 67 -23.18 -10.25 -0.02
CA PRO A 67 -24.36 -10.09 0.83
C PRO A 67 -25.54 -10.47 -0.05
N SER A 68 -26.07 -11.67 0.14
CA SER A 68 -27.40 -12.01 -0.35
C SER A 68 -28.38 -11.32 0.60
N ASP A 69 -28.88 -10.16 0.16
CA ASP A 69 -30.17 -9.63 0.57
C ASP A 69 -31.26 -10.61 0.12
N GLU A 70 -31.57 -11.64 0.93
CA GLU A 70 -32.88 -12.30 0.91
C GLU A 70 -33.21 -12.75 2.35
N ASP A 71 -34.15 -12.06 2.99
CA ASP A 71 -34.98 -12.57 4.07
C ASP A 71 -35.53 -13.97 3.71
N ASP A 72 -35.34 -14.99 4.56
CA ASP A 72 -36.40 -15.88 5.08
C ASP A 72 -35.82 -16.98 6.00
N ASP A 73 -36.60 -17.29 7.03
CA ASP A 73 -36.44 -18.27 8.10
C ASP A 73 -35.89 -19.65 7.67
N SER A 74 -34.77 -20.10 8.26
CA SER A 74 -34.45 -21.54 8.43
C SER A 74 -33.24 -21.78 9.34
N LEU A 75 -33.52 -22.40 10.48
CA LEU A 75 -32.59 -22.93 11.48
C LEU A 75 -31.55 -23.88 10.88
N ALA A 76 -30.26 -23.61 11.08
CA ALA A 76 -29.21 -24.64 11.07
C ALA A 76 -28.09 -24.23 12.03
N VAL A 77 -28.19 -24.75 13.25
CA VAL A 77 -27.11 -24.83 14.23
C VAL A 77 -26.07 -25.81 13.71
N GLU A 78 -24.83 -25.36 13.51
CA GLU A 78 -23.66 -26.24 13.61
C GLU A 78 -22.70 -25.64 14.63
N LEU A 79 -22.90 -26.10 15.86
CA LEU A 79 -21.93 -26.04 16.96
C LEU A 79 -20.84 -27.08 16.63
N ASP A 80 -19.59 -26.67 16.53
CA ASP A 80 -18.48 -27.55 16.87
C ASP A 80 -17.48 -26.74 17.71
N GLU A 81 -17.44 -27.11 18.98
CA GLU A 81 -16.57 -26.60 20.02
C GLU A 81 -15.30 -27.47 20.03
N GLU A 82 -14.12 -26.87 19.90
CA GLU A 82 -12.93 -27.41 20.57
C GLU A 82 -12.13 -26.23 21.14
N ALA A 83 -12.12 -26.21 22.46
CA ALA A 83 -11.49 -25.22 23.30
C ALA A 83 -9.96 -25.39 23.30
N GLY A 84 -9.26 -24.27 23.28
CA GLY A 84 -7.84 -24.18 23.58
C GLY A 84 -7.54 -22.94 24.41
N ILE A 85 -8.07 -22.89 25.64
CA ILE A 85 -7.66 -21.91 26.65
C ILE A 85 -6.32 -22.33 27.26
N SER A 86 -5.32 -21.46 27.21
CA SER A 86 -4.29 -21.40 28.24
C SER A 86 -3.96 -19.94 28.54
N THR A 87 -3.92 -19.68 29.82
CA THR A 87 -3.90 -18.38 30.50
C THR A 87 -2.46 -17.88 30.71
N ASP A 88 -2.35 -16.54 30.78
CA ASP A 88 -1.50 -15.74 31.68
C ASP A 88 0.02 -15.62 31.49
N ASP A 89 0.51 -14.42 31.83
CA ASP A 89 1.90 -14.01 32.12
C ASP A 89 2.80 -13.77 30.88
N ASP A 90 3.29 -12.55 30.58
CA ASP A 90 4.15 -11.71 31.43
C ASP A 90 4.11 -10.25 30.95
N LEU A 91 3.96 -9.33 31.92
CA LEU A 91 4.15 -7.90 31.74
C LEU A 91 5.65 -7.59 31.79
N SER A 92 6.23 -7.14 30.68
CA SER A 92 7.46 -6.36 30.72
C SER A 92 7.27 -5.02 30.00
N GLN A 93 7.15 -4.01 30.84
CA GLN A 93 7.33 -2.60 30.60
C GLN A 93 8.79 -2.36 30.21
N ASP A 94 9.05 -1.84 29.01
CA ASP A 94 10.25 -1.04 28.78
C ASP A 94 9.88 0.20 27.93
N ASP A 95 10.12 1.33 28.58
CA ASP A 95 9.99 2.69 28.12
C ASP A 95 11.41 3.10 27.71
N GLU A 96 11.71 3.08 26.41
CA GLU A 96 12.89 3.77 25.90
C GLU A 96 12.51 4.72 24.76
N THR A 97 12.23 5.94 25.18
CA THR A 97 12.22 7.14 24.35
C THR A 97 13.58 7.34 23.70
N GLY A 98 13.77 6.79 22.51
CA GLY A 98 14.90 7.10 21.62
C GLY A 98 14.60 8.30 20.73
N LEU A 99 14.58 9.50 21.30
CA LEU A 99 14.72 10.75 20.52
C LEU A 99 16.15 10.79 19.97
N ALA A 100 16.34 10.36 18.73
CA ALA A 100 17.51 10.70 17.93
C ALA A 100 17.07 11.72 16.87
N GLU A 101 17.29 12.98 17.21
CA GLU A 101 17.35 14.08 16.25
C GLU A 101 18.62 13.91 15.41
N GLU A 102 18.48 13.67 14.10
CA GLU A 102 19.53 13.87 13.09
C GLU A 102 18.87 13.68 11.72
N ASP A 103 18.96 14.52 10.71
CA ASP A 103 19.44 15.88 10.55
C ASP A 103 18.62 16.42 9.37
N SER A 104 18.16 17.64 9.51
CA SER A 104 17.46 18.36 8.46
C SER A 104 18.52 18.85 7.47
N ASP A 105 18.83 18.08 6.43
CA ASP A 105 19.55 18.58 5.25
C ASP A 105 18.64 19.55 4.48
N ILE A 106 18.56 20.75 5.05
CA ILE A 106 17.96 21.94 4.48
C ILE A 106 18.88 22.47 3.37
N GLU A 107 18.21 22.85 2.28
CA GLU A 107 18.74 23.41 1.05
C GLU A 107 19.76 24.53 1.32
N THR A 108 21.03 24.31 0.97
CA THR A 108 21.94 25.43 0.69
C THR A 108 21.90 25.67 -0.81
N GLU A 109 20.95 26.50 -1.21
CA GLU A 109 21.00 27.23 -2.46
C GLU A 109 22.27 28.10 -2.41
N VAL A 110 23.33 27.64 -3.09
CA VAL A 110 24.52 28.45 -3.32
C VAL A 110 24.12 29.64 -4.18
N LEU A 111 23.98 30.74 -3.47
CA LEU A 111 23.82 32.11 -3.91
C LEU A 111 24.69 32.42 -5.13
N ASP A 112 24.00 32.82 -6.18
CA ASP A 112 24.43 33.65 -7.30
C ASP A 112 25.15 34.91 -6.77
N GLU A 113 26.49 34.97 -6.89
CA GLU A 113 27.27 36.22 -6.94
C GLU A 113 28.71 35.95 -7.40
N LEU A 114 28.97 36.05 -8.72
CA LEU A 114 30.28 36.45 -9.25
C LEU A 114 30.06 37.29 -10.51
N GLU A 115 29.72 38.55 -10.27
CA GLU A 115 29.96 39.69 -11.16
C GLU A 115 31.33 40.28 -10.74
N ASP A 116 32.29 40.36 -11.69
CA ASP A 116 33.48 41.26 -11.79
C ASP A 116 34.40 40.66 -12.90
N ASP A 117 34.37 41.13 -14.15
CA ASP A 117 35.07 42.29 -14.74
C ASP A 117 36.62 42.15 -14.75
N ASP A 118 37.18 41.61 -15.85
CA ASP A 118 38.39 42.09 -16.56
C ASP A 118 38.46 41.49 -17.99
#